data_AF-A0A239NSL8-F1
#
_entry.id   AF-A0A239NSL8-F1
#
_cell.length_a   1.000
_cell.length_b   1.000
_cell.length_c   1.000
_cell.angle_alpha   90.00
_cell.angle_beta   90.00
_cell.angle_gamma   90.00
#
_symmetry.space_group_name_H-M   'P 1'
#
loop_
_entity.id
_entity.type
_entity.pdbx_description
1 polymer ?
#
loop_
_entity_poly.entity_id
_entity_poly.type
_entity_poly.pdbx_seq_one_letter_code
_entity_poly.pdbx_strand_id
1 'polypeptide(L)'
;MHGFYRWSAKWWPGLIPLAILWAVAAWVSTIPLETDLTAHSTAALKNTILDKSQITVAGRDVSFSAEAFSEDGRRSAVSSVEATPGVRLVNDETRLVAEAKPFVWVAERDNVRVTLWGTAPLPASKARIVEAARAALSGTEVSDRMGLKRGAPPRFDAAAVLLLDQVAKLKEGKAVISDTNISLSGMARDLGGREAIAAALKNLPEGFTVAANDVKAPPYVFQANKDPVTNTLTLSGYVPDNTIHAALASAAGRKFGNEKIVDNLKASIGAPGGFAAAVTTALGALSRLSTGTLVVSDREVKLSGDALYEVAADQIRASLARELPQGWQAKAEVSVKPAAAPVDASVCQQLFAQNLTKGRIRFEPSSASINVDSAGLLDRLVEIAMRCPNVRVEIAGHTDGDGDAAFNQSLSEKRALAVEEYLVKAGLPADRFSTIGYGSTQPIATNDTDEGKLQNRRIEFVVRQAP
;
A
#
# COMPACT_ATOMS: atom_id res chain seq x y z
N MET A 1 -50.71 25.26 -110.58
CA MET A 1 -51.78 25.60 -109.62
C MET A 1 -51.99 24.41 -108.69
N HIS A 2 -52.04 24.69 -107.38
CA HIS A 2 -52.72 23.93 -106.31
C HIS A 2 -52.14 22.60 -105.81
N GLY A 3 -51.85 22.53 -104.50
CA GLY A 3 -51.63 21.24 -103.84
C GLY A 3 -50.98 21.15 -102.45
N PHE A 4 -51.01 22.20 -101.62
CA PHE A 4 -50.93 22.18 -100.15
C PHE A 4 -49.98 21.21 -99.40
N TYR A 5 -48.85 21.79 -98.97
CA TYR A 5 -48.22 21.61 -97.65
C TYR A 5 -49.26 21.46 -96.52
N ARG A 6 -49.06 20.51 -95.58
CA ARG A 6 -49.33 20.63 -94.12
C ARG A 6 -49.30 19.27 -93.38
N TRP A 7 -48.11 18.71 -93.14
CA TRP A 7 -47.93 17.65 -92.12
C TRP A 7 -46.70 17.90 -91.22
N SER A 8 -46.38 19.18 -90.98
CA SER A 8 -45.30 19.60 -90.07
C SER A 8 -45.74 20.80 -89.24
N ALA A 9 -46.82 20.65 -88.47
CA ALA A 9 -47.17 21.62 -87.43
C ALA A 9 -48.10 20.94 -86.43
N LYS A 10 -47.57 20.61 -85.25
CA LYS A 10 -48.24 20.23 -83.97
C LYS A 10 -47.61 19.02 -83.29
N TRP A 11 -46.29 18.94 -83.22
CA TRP A 11 -45.61 18.02 -82.28
C TRP A 11 -45.52 18.67 -80.88
N TRP A 12 -45.61 20.00 -80.84
CA TRP A 12 -45.57 20.82 -79.64
C TRP A 12 -46.72 20.60 -78.61
N PRO A 13 -47.96 20.20 -78.98
CA PRO A 13 -48.98 19.88 -77.98
C PRO A 13 -48.67 18.60 -77.20
N GLY A 14 -47.78 17.73 -77.72
CA GLY A 14 -47.24 16.59 -76.99
C GLY A 14 -46.06 16.96 -76.08
N LEU A 15 -45.37 18.08 -76.34
CA LEU A 15 -44.27 18.57 -75.49
C LEU A 15 -44.79 19.09 -74.15
N ILE A 16 -45.99 19.67 -74.10
CA ILE A 16 -46.60 20.16 -72.85
C ILE A 16 -46.89 19.01 -71.86
N PRO A 17 -47.65 17.96 -72.22
CA PRO A 17 -47.88 16.82 -71.32
C PRO A 17 -46.59 16.05 -71.06
N LEU A 18 -45.64 15.98 -72.01
CA LEU A 18 -44.33 15.38 -71.75
C LEU A 18 -43.53 16.18 -70.71
N ALA A 19 -43.54 17.52 -70.80
CA ALA A 19 -42.88 18.38 -69.82
C ALA A 19 -43.56 18.31 -68.45
N ILE A 20 -44.89 18.21 -68.41
CA ILE A 20 -45.65 18.00 -67.16
C ILE A 20 -45.33 16.62 -66.56
N LEU A 21 -45.35 15.56 -67.37
CA LEU A 21 -44.99 14.20 -66.94
C LEU A 21 -43.53 14.13 -66.46
N TRP A 22 -42.62 14.83 -67.15
CA TRP A 22 -41.23 14.93 -66.75
C TRP A 22 -41.07 15.70 -65.44
N ALA A 23 -41.77 16.82 -65.26
CA ALA A 23 -41.75 17.59 -64.02
C ALA A 23 -42.35 16.81 -62.85
N VAL A 24 -43.45 16.08 -63.07
CA VAL A 24 -44.07 15.20 -62.07
C VAL A 24 -43.16 14.01 -61.76
N ALA A 25 -42.57 13.37 -62.76
CA ALA A 25 -41.62 12.27 -62.56
C ALA A 25 -40.37 12.74 -61.81
N ALA A 26 -39.83 13.90 -62.15
CA ALA A 26 -38.71 14.52 -61.42
C ALA A 26 -39.12 14.81 -59.97
N TRP A 27 -40.29 15.41 -59.74
CA TRP A 27 -40.78 15.73 -58.40
C TRP A 27 -41.02 14.49 -57.52
N VAL A 28 -41.57 13.42 -58.11
CA VAL A 28 -41.91 12.19 -57.39
C VAL A 28 -40.68 11.29 -57.18
N SER A 29 -39.70 11.34 -58.07
CA SER A 29 -38.53 10.43 -58.04
C SER A 29 -37.31 11.02 -57.34
N THR A 30 -37.25 12.33 -57.08
CA THR A 30 -36.12 12.97 -56.39
C THR A 30 -35.92 12.46 -54.98
N ILE A 31 -36.95 12.49 -54.13
CA ILE A 31 -36.84 12.09 -52.71
C ILE A 31 -36.44 10.60 -52.56
N PRO A 32 -37.06 9.64 -53.28
CA PRO A 32 -36.64 8.24 -53.24
C PRO A 32 -35.21 8.04 -53.73
N LEU A 33 -34.79 8.74 -54.79
CA LEU A 33 -33.43 8.66 -55.33
C LEU A 33 -32.38 9.20 -54.36
N GLU A 34 -32.62 10.37 -53.76
CA GLU A 34 -31.72 10.97 -52.77
C GLU A 34 -31.58 10.08 -51.54
N THR A 35 -32.67 9.45 -51.11
CA THR A 35 -32.68 8.50 -49.98
C THR A 35 -31.88 7.23 -50.30
N ASP A 36 -32.06 6.67 -51.49
CA ASP A 36 -31.33 5.48 -51.96
C ASP A 36 -29.83 5.75 -52.11
N LEU A 37 -29.46 6.87 -52.75
CA LEU A 37 -28.07 7.29 -52.89
C LEU A 37 -27.42 7.59 -51.55
N THR A 38 -28.15 8.17 -50.59
CA THR A 38 -27.66 8.37 -49.22
C THR A 38 -27.36 7.04 -48.56
N ALA A 39 -28.25 6.04 -48.68
CA ALA A 39 -28.05 4.72 -48.10
C ALA A 39 -26.86 3.97 -48.72
N HIS A 40 -26.75 3.97 -50.04
CA HIS A 40 -25.63 3.32 -50.75
C HIS A 40 -24.28 4.01 -50.49
N SER A 41 -24.25 5.34 -50.49
CA SER A 41 -23.02 6.10 -50.19
C SER A 41 -22.59 5.89 -48.72
N THR A 42 -23.54 5.83 -47.79
CA THR A 42 -23.25 5.53 -46.38
C THR A 42 -22.72 4.11 -46.21
N ALA A 43 -23.28 3.14 -46.95
CA ALA A 43 -22.80 1.77 -46.94
C ALA A 43 -21.37 1.63 -47.51
N ALA A 44 -21.03 2.40 -48.55
CA ALA A 44 -19.70 2.43 -49.13
C ALA A 44 -18.62 2.92 -48.15
N LEU A 45 -18.98 3.76 -47.19
CA LEU A 45 -18.07 4.29 -46.18
C LEU A 45 -17.89 3.39 -44.95
N LYS A 46 -18.67 2.30 -44.80
CA LYS A 46 -18.69 1.47 -43.59
C LYS A 46 -17.33 0.85 -43.20
N ASN A 47 -16.45 0.64 -44.19
CA ASN A 47 -15.12 0.05 -43.99
C ASN A 47 -13.99 1.10 -44.02
N THR A 48 -14.33 2.39 -44.00
CA THR A 48 -13.34 3.47 -44.02
C THR A 48 -13.01 3.95 -42.61
N ILE A 49 -11.76 4.41 -42.41
CA ILE A 49 -11.28 4.89 -41.11
C ILE A 49 -11.52 6.40 -41.05
N LEU A 50 -12.74 6.78 -40.68
CA LEU A 50 -13.21 8.16 -40.60
C LEU A 50 -13.92 8.41 -39.27
N ASP A 51 -13.96 9.67 -38.84
CA ASP A 51 -14.78 10.12 -37.71
C ASP A 51 -15.75 11.22 -38.15
N LYS A 52 -16.88 11.35 -37.44
CA LYS A 52 -17.94 12.34 -37.70
C LYS A 52 -18.40 12.43 -39.17
N SER A 53 -18.56 11.27 -39.83
CA SER A 53 -19.02 11.22 -41.22
C SER A 53 -20.44 11.75 -41.38
N GLN A 54 -20.64 12.71 -42.28
CA GLN A 54 -21.95 13.19 -42.72
C GLN A 54 -22.00 13.16 -44.24
N ILE A 55 -23.11 12.64 -44.76
CA ILE A 55 -23.42 12.62 -46.19
C ILE A 55 -24.73 13.37 -46.38
N THR A 56 -24.73 14.31 -47.32
CA THR A 56 -25.94 14.96 -47.81
C THR A 56 -26.01 14.79 -49.32
N VAL A 57 -27.21 14.50 -49.83
CA VAL A 57 -27.43 14.25 -51.26
C VAL A 57 -28.43 15.27 -51.79
N ALA A 58 -28.10 15.94 -52.89
CA ALA A 58 -28.99 16.82 -53.63
C ALA A 58 -29.08 16.34 -55.07
N GLY A 59 -30.23 15.77 -55.45
CA GLY A 59 -30.43 15.04 -56.70
C GLY A 59 -29.49 13.84 -56.83
N ARG A 60 -28.36 14.02 -57.52
CA ARG A 60 -27.32 12.99 -57.74
C ARG A 60 -25.92 13.43 -57.28
N ASP A 61 -25.85 14.59 -56.63
CA ASP A 61 -24.61 15.14 -56.12
C ASP A 61 -24.52 14.85 -54.63
N VAL A 62 -23.37 14.35 -54.21
CA VAL A 62 -23.13 13.93 -52.84
C VAL A 62 -22.13 14.89 -52.21
N SER A 63 -22.54 15.60 -51.17
CA SER A 63 -21.62 16.34 -50.30
C SER A 63 -21.22 15.44 -49.14
N PHE A 64 -19.92 15.27 -48.97
CA PHE A 64 -19.36 14.36 -47.99
C PHE A 64 -18.38 15.10 -47.08
N SER A 65 -18.69 15.13 -45.78
CA SER A 65 -17.81 15.68 -44.75
C SER A 65 -17.44 14.60 -43.74
N ALA A 66 -16.18 14.56 -43.35
CA ALA A 66 -15.66 13.65 -42.34
C ALA A 66 -14.29 14.13 -41.85
N GLU A 67 -13.89 13.66 -40.67
CA GLU A 67 -12.53 13.77 -40.16
C GLU A 67 -11.73 12.52 -40.59
N ALA A 68 -10.68 12.73 -41.39
CA ALA A 68 -9.82 11.66 -41.89
C ALA A 68 -8.49 11.60 -41.11
N PHE A 69 -8.06 10.37 -40.80
CA PHE A 69 -6.84 10.10 -40.03
C PHE A 69 -5.60 9.90 -40.91
N SER A 70 -5.76 9.81 -42.22
CA SER A 70 -4.67 9.79 -43.20
C SER A 70 -5.14 10.38 -44.53
N GLU A 71 -4.17 10.83 -45.32
CA GLU A 71 -4.43 11.42 -46.64
C GLU A 71 -4.90 10.35 -47.64
N ASP A 72 -4.34 9.15 -47.54
CA ASP A 72 -4.77 7.99 -48.31
C ASP A 72 -6.18 7.54 -47.91
N GLY A 73 -6.49 7.49 -46.60
CA GLY A 73 -7.81 7.12 -46.11
C GLY A 73 -8.89 8.10 -46.57
N ARG A 74 -8.56 9.40 -46.62
CA ARG A 74 -9.42 10.45 -47.20
C ARG A 74 -9.69 10.19 -48.69
N ARG A 75 -8.63 9.99 -49.48
CA ARG A 75 -8.74 9.72 -50.92
C ARG A 75 -9.54 8.45 -51.20
N SER A 76 -9.27 7.38 -50.45
CA SER A 76 -10.01 6.12 -50.57
C SER A 76 -11.49 6.31 -50.24
N ALA A 77 -11.83 7.06 -49.18
CA ALA A 77 -13.23 7.33 -48.83
C ALA A 77 -13.97 8.10 -49.93
N VAL A 78 -13.35 9.16 -50.48
CA VAL A 78 -13.93 9.92 -51.60
C VAL A 78 -14.13 9.01 -52.81
N SER A 79 -13.13 8.20 -53.17
CA SER A 79 -13.24 7.27 -54.31
C SER A 79 -14.33 6.21 -54.12
N SER A 80 -14.57 5.74 -52.89
CA SER A 80 -15.65 4.80 -52.60
C SER A 80 -17.04 5.40 -52.79
N VAL A 81 -17.20 6.69 -52.46
CA VAL A 81 -18.46 7.43 -52.68
C VAL A 81 -18.64 7.71 -54.18
N GLU A 82 -17.59 8.10 -54.89
CA GLU A 82 -17.63 8.31 -56.35
C GLU A 82 -17.98 7.03 -57.13
N ALA A 83 -17.51 5.87 -56.65
CA ALA A 83 -17.79 4.57 -57.26
C ALA A 83 -19.22 4.06 -56.99
N THR A 84 -20.01 4.75 -56.15
CA THR A 84 -21.38 4.35 -55.84
C THR A 84 -22.28 4.54 -57.07
N PRO A 85 -22.97 3.49 -57.56
CA PRO A 85 -23.81 3.59 -58.74
C PRO A 85 -24.87 4.69 -58.61
N GLY A 86 -24.94 5.57 -59.61
CA GLY A 86 -25.91 6.67 -59.64
C GLY A 86 -25.38 8.02 -59.14
N VAL A 87 -24.25 8.05 -58.44
CA VAL A 87 -23.57 9.31 -58.08
C VAL A 87 -23.04 10.02 -59.33
N ARG A 88 -23.19 11.35 -59.39
CA ARG A 88 -22.72 12.18 -60.51
C ARG A 88 -21.48 12.99 -60.14
N LEU A 89 -21.48 13.58 -58.95
CA LEU A 89 -20.41 14.44 -58.44
C LEU A 89 -20.30 14.24 -56.93
N VAL A 90 -19.07 14.19 -56.42
CA VAL A 90 -18.80 14.22 -54.98
C VAL A 90 -18.14 15.56 -54.63
N ASN A 91 -18.77 16.30 -53.74
CA ASN A 91 -18.20 17.49 -53.13
C ASN A 91 -17.48 17.09 -51.84
N ASP A 92 -16.15 17.02 -51.90
CA ASP A 92 -15.30 16.63 -50.78
C ASP A 92 -15.10 17.80 -49.80
N GLU A 93 -15.78 17.72 -48.66
CA GLU A 93 -15.64 18.64 -47.53
C GLU A 93 -14.85 18.02 -46.36
N THR A 94 -14.16 16.90 -46.60
CA THR A 94 -13.42 16.18 -45.58
C THR A 94 -12.16 16.93 -45.15
N ARG A 95 -11.82 16.80 -43.87
CA ARG A 95 -10.65 17.46 -43.26
C ARG A 95 -9.74 16.44 -42.61
N LEU A 96 -8.43 16.68 -42.70
CA LEU A 96 -7.47 15.88 -41.97
C LEU A 96 -7.46 16.28 -40.49
N VAL A 97 -7.49 15.29 -39.60
CA VAL A 97 -7.35 15.52 -38.16
C VAL A 97 -6.01 16.21 -37.87
N ALA A 98 -6.02 17.18 -36.95
CA ALA A 98 -4.82 17.93 -36.60
C ALA A 98 -3.70 17.01 -36.08
N GLU A 99 -2.47 17.31 -36.46
CA GLU A 99 -1.28 16.66 -35.92
C GLU A 99 -0.93 17.26 -34.54
N ALA A 100 -0.61 16.42 -33.56
CA ALA A 100 -0.13 16.84 -32.26
C ALA A 100 1.41 16.80 -32.22
N LYS A 101 2.03 17.93 -31.89
CA LYS A 101 3.47 18.03 -31.59
C LYS A 101 3.65 18.91 -30.33
N PRO A 102 4.10 18.34 -29.20
CA PRO A 102 4.39 16.92 -28.97
C PRO A 102 3.11 16.06 -28.95
N PHE A 103 3.24 14.78 -29.30
CA PHE A 103 2.18 13.79 -29.14
C PHE A 103 2.17 13.30 -27.69
N VAL A 104 1.18 13.74 -26.90
CA VAL A 104 1.12 13.45 -25.46
C VAL A 104 -0.03 12.51 -25.13
N TRP A 105 0.28 11.45 -24.39
CA TRP A 105 -0.70 10.54 -23.79
C TRP A 105 -0.39 10.37 -22.31
N VAL A 106 -1.45 10.33 -21.49
CA VAL A 106 -1.33 10.21 -20.04
C VAL A 106 -2.32 9.19 -19.51
N ALA A 107 -1.82 8.30 -18.65
CA ALA A 107 -2.64 7.47 -17.78
C ALA A 107 -2.33 7.83 -16.33
N GLU A 108 -3.35 8.26 -15.61
CA GLU A 108 -3.24 8.68 -14.22
C GLU A 108 -4.18 7.84 -13.36
N ARG A 109 -3.65 7.24 -12.30
CA ARG A 109 -4.38 6.42 -11.34
C ARG A 109 -4.38 7.11 -9.99
N ASP A 110 -5.58 7.28 -9.46
CA ASP A 110 -5.84 7.59 -8.06
C ASP A 110 -6.37 6.34 -7.31
N ASN A 111 -6.85 6.51 -6.08
CA ASN A 111 -7.31 5.40 -5.25
C ASN A 111 -8.61 4.72 -5.76
N VAL A 112 -9.37 5.35 -6.66
CA VAL A 112 -10.74 4.94 -7.04
C VAL A 112 -10.95 4.90 -8.57
N ARG A 113 -10.18 5.68 -9.33
CA ARG A 113 -10.34 5.92 -10.75
C ARG A 113 -8.99 5.91 -11.48
N VAL A 114 -9.02 5.46 -12.73
CA VAL A 114 -7.96 5.71 -13.72
C VAL A 114 -8.51 6.65 -14.79
N THR A 115 -7.83 7.77 -14.98
CA THR A 115 -8.16 8.76 -16.01
C THR A 115 -7.14 8.68 -17.14
N LEU A 116 -7.64 8.42 -18.35
CA LEU A 116 -6.85 8.45 -19.58
C LEU A 116 -7.09 9.79 -20.27
N TRP A 117 -6.03 10.55 -20.55
CA TRP A 117 -6.15 11.86 -21.20
C TRP A 117 -4.99 12.15 -22.15
N GLY A 118 -5.11 13.23 -22.93
CA GLY A 118 -4.17 13.57 -24.00
C GLY A 118 -4.71 13.12 -25.36
N THR A 119 -3.88 12.43 -26.13
CA THR A 119 -4.13 12.11 -27.54
C THR A 119 -4.05 10.62 -27.84
N ALA A 120 -4.93 10.17 -28.73
CA ALA A 120 -4.92 8.84 -29.33
C ALA A 120 -4.93 8.95 -30.86
N PRO A 121 -4.20 8.06 -31.58
CA PRO A 121 -4.02 8.20 -33.03
C PRO A 121 -5.25 7.85 -33.85
N LEU A 122 -5.97 6.79 -33.43
CA LEU A 122 -7.10 6.22 -34.17
C LEU A 122 -8.20 5.80 -33.18
N PRO A 123 -9.48 5.80 -33.60
CA PRO A 123 -10.58 5.28 -32.78
C PRO A 123 -10.35 3.84 -32.30
N ALA A 124 -9.81 2.97 -33.17
CA ALA A 124 -9.51 1.57 -32.82
C ALA A 124 -8.38 1.47 -31.78
N SER A 125 -7.31 2.26 -31.91
CA SER A 125 -6.24 2.32 -30.90
C SER A 125 -6.78 2.82 -29.56
N LYS A 126 -7.61 3.87 -29.60
CA LYS A 126 -8.27 4.42 -28.42
C LYS A 126 -9.11 3.35 -27.70
N ALA A 127 -9.94 2.61 -28.44
CA ALA A 127 -10.74 1.51 -27.90
C ALA A 127 -9.86 0.43 -27.26
N ARG A 128 -8.79 -0.02 -27.93
CA ARG A 128 -7.84 -1.00 -27.38
C ARG A 128 -7.20 -0.55 -26.07
N ILE A 129 -6.80 0.72 -25.97
CA ILE A 129 -6.19 1.27 -24.75
C ILE A 129 -7.20 1.31 -23.61
N VAL A 130 -8.46 1.71 -23.89
CA VAL A 130 -9.53 1.73 -22.87
C VAL A 130 -9.87 0.31 -22.41
N GLU A 131 -9.93 -0.66 -23.32
CA GLU A 131 -10.13 -2.08 -22.98
C GLU A 131 -8.98 -2.64 -22.15
N ALA A 132 -7.73 -2.36 -22.54
CA ALA A 132 -6.55 -2.75 -21.77
C ALA A 132 -6.55 -2.14 -20.36
N ALA A 133 -6.96 -0.87 -20.23
CA ALA A 133 -7.11 -0.23 -18.93
C ALA A 133 -8.18 -0.92 -18.08
N ARG A 134 -9.35 -1.23 -18.65
CA ARG A 134 -10.42 -1.96 -17.95
C ARG A 134 -9.98 -3.37 -17.52
N ALA A 135 -9.20 -4.06 -18.35
CA ALA A 135 -8.70 -5.41 -18.06
C ALA A 135 -7.63 -5.40 -16.95
N ALA A 136 -6.67 -4.47 -17.01
CA ALA A 136 -5.58 -4.39 -16.05
C ALA A 136 -6.03 -3.88 -14.66
N LEU A 137 -7.14 -3.13 -14.60
CA LEU A 137 -7.56 -2.38 -13.40
C LEU A 137 -8.95 -2.82 -12.90
N SER A 138 -9.17 -4.13 -12.79
CA SER A 138 -10.44 -4.71 -12.32
C SER A 138 -10.90 -4.08 -10.99
N GLY A 139 -12.07 -3.43 -11.00
CA GLY A 139 -12.64 -2.76 -9.81
C GLY A 139 -12.31 -1.27 -9.66
N THR A 140 -11.62 -0.66 -10.63
CA THR A 140 -11.36 0.80 -10.66
C THR A 140 -12.16 1.45 -11.79
N GLU A 141 -12.76 2.62 -11.56
CA GLU A 141 -13.52 3.32 -12.61
C GLU A 141 -12.55 3.81 -13.70
N VAL A 142 -12.81 3.52 -14.98
CA VAL A 142 -11.98 4.02 -16.10
C VAL A 142 -12.68 5.19 -16.76
N SER A 143 -12.10 6.39 -16.61
CA SER A 143 -12.57 7.63 -17.24
C SER A 143 -11.71 7.95 -18.47
N ASP A 144 -12.31 7.90 -19.64
CA ASP A 144 -11.65 8.27 -20.90
C ASP A 144 -11.94 9.72 -21.27
N ARG A 145 -10.88 10.52 -21.38
CA ARG A 145 -10.87 11.92 -21.81
C ARG A 145 -9.90 12.16 -22.97
N MET A 146 -9.52 11.11 -23.69
CA MET A 146 -8.56 11.22 -24.80
C MET A 146 -9.21 11.87 -26.03
N GLY A 147 -8.52 12.84 -26.63
CA GLY A 147 -8.85 13.40 -27.94
C GLY A 147 -8.18 12.62 -29.07
N LEU A 148 -8.75 12.68 -30.27
CA LEU A 148 -8.17 12.05 -31.45
C LEU A 148 -7.27 13.06 -32.17
N LYS A 149 -5.98 12.74 -32.33
CA LYS A 149 -5.00 13.56 -33.07
C LYS A 149 -3.98 12.66 -33.78
N ARG A 150 -3.44 13.14 -34.91
CA ARG A 150 -2.37 12.44 -35.63
C ARG A 150 -0.99 12.76 -35.03
N GLY A 151 0.05 12.06 -35.47
CA GLY A 151 1.43 12.28 -35.02
C GLY A 151 1.93 11.28 -33.96
N ALA A 152 1.22 10.17 -33.75
CA ALA A 152 1.68 9.15 -32.81
C ALA A 152 2.98 8.49 -33.30
N PRO A 153 3.93 8.22 -32.38
CA PRO A 153 5.12 7.45 -32.71
C PRO A 153 4.77 6.01 -33.12
N PRO A 154 5.64 5.33 -33.88
CA PRO A 154 5.48 3.91 -34.18
C PRO A 154 5.32 3.08 -32.90
N ARG A 155 4.46 2.06 -32.92
CA ARG A 155 4.19 1.15 -31.78
C ARG A 155 3.66 1.83 -30.50
N PHE A 156 3.07 3.02 -30.62
CA PHE A 156 2.39 3.72 -29.52
C PHE A 156 1.44 2.82 -28.71
N ASP A 157 0.59 2.04 -29.38
CA ASP A 157 -0.38 1.17 -28.72
C ASP A 157 0.28 0.15 -27.78
N ALA A 158 1.42 -0.43 -28.19
CA ALA A 158 2.17 -1.38 -27.37
C ALA A 158 2.81 -0.69 -26.14
N ALA A 159 3.33 0.52 -26.32
CA ALA A 159 3.90 1.30 -25.21
C ALA A 159 2.81 1.72 -24.21
N ALA A 160 1.65 2.19 -24.69
CA ALA A 160 0.53 2.58 -23.86
C ALA A 160 0.00 1.40 -23.04
N VAL A 161 -0.17 0.23 -23.66
CA VAL A 161 -0.63 -0.99 -22.96
C VAL A 161 0.38 -1.46 -21.90
N LEU A 162 1.69 -1.44 -22.20
CA LEU A 162 2.73 -1.78 -21.22
C LEU A 162 2.71 -0.84 -20.02
N LEU A 163 2.52 0.46 -20.25
CA LEU A 163 2.44 1.44 -19.17
C LEU A 163 1.17 1.29 -18.34
N LEU A 164 0.04 0.92 -18.95
CA LEU A 164 -1.17 0.61 -18.20
C LEU A 164 -0.97 -0.57 -17.25
N ASP A 165 -0.25 -1.62 -17.66
CA ASP A 165 0.13 -2.73 -16.77
C ASP A 165 1.02 -2.26 -15.60
N GLN A 166 1.92 -1.29 -15.82
CA GLN A 166 2.74 -0.77 -14.72
C GLN A 166 1.93 0.14 -13.78
N VAL A 167 1.05 0.98 -14.32
CA VAL A 167 0.12 1.80 -13.51
C VAL A 167 -0.84 0.92 -12.70
N ALA A 168 -1.19 -0.27 -13.20
CA ALA A 168 -1.97 -1.26 -12.45
C ALA A 168 -1.26 -1.79 -11.18
N LYS A 169 0.07 -1.76 -11.16
CA LYS A 169 0.92 -2.16 -10.01
C LYS A 169 1.21 -1.00 -9.05
N LEU A 170 0.75 0.21 -9.36
CA LEU A 170 0.86 1.38 -8.48
C LEU A 170 -0.41 1.55 -7.65
N LYS A 171 -0.26 1.99 -6.41
CA LYS A 171 -1.37 2.44 -5.55
C LYS A 171 -1.95 3.76 -6.08
N GLU A 172 -1.05 4.69 -6.38
CA GLU A 172 -1.32 5.97 -7.03
C GLU A 172 -0.14 6.26 -7.97
N GLY A 173 -0.40 6.84 -9.14
CA GLY A 173 0.68 7.11 -10.07
C GLY A 173 0.24 7.63 -11.43
N LYS A 174 1.24 8.06 -12.20
CA LYS A 174 1.05 8.71 -13.49
C LYS A 174 2.10 8.19 -14.48
N ALA A 175 1.63 7.72 -15.62
CA ALA A 175 2.44 7.41 -16.79
C ALA A 175 2.19 8.45 -17.88
N VAL A 176 3.24 8.95 -18.50
CA VAL A 176 3.18 9.89 -19.62
C VAL A 176 4.03 9.36 -20.76
N ILE A 177 3.47 9.40 -21.96
CA ILE A 177 4.21 9.29 -23.23
C ILE A 177 4.20 10.69 -23.85
N SER A 178 5.38 11.24 -24.14
CA SER A 178 5.54 12.46 -24.93
C SER A 178 6.46 12.14 -26.10
N ASP A 179 5.88 12.05 -27.30
CA ASP A 179 6.55 11.47 -28.47
C ASP A 179 7.13 10.09 -28.12
N THR A 180 8.45 9.92 -28.17
CA THR A 180 9.15 8.67 -27.84
C THR A 180 9.58 8.57 -26.37
N ASN A 181 9.33 9.60 -25.57
CA ASN A 181 9.81 9.68 -24.19
C ASN A 181 8.73 9.24 -23.20
N ILE A 182 9.10 8.33 -22.30
CA ILE A 182 8.22 7.77 -21.28
C ILE A 182 8.64 8.27 -19.91
N SER A 183 7.69 8.77 -19.14
CA SER A 183 7.89 9.04 -17.71
C SER A 183 6.87 8.33 -16.85
N LEU A 184 7.31 7.70 -15.77
CA LEU A 184 6.46 7.03 -14.79
C LEU A 184 6.77 7.55 -13.38
N SER A 185 5.73 7.85 -12.61
CA SER A 185 5.85 8.31 -11.23
C SER A 185 4.72 7.73 -10.38
N GLY A 186 4.95 7.55 -9.08
CA GLY A 186 3.91 7.07 -8.17
C GLY A 186 4.44 6.23 -7.02
N MET A 187 3.55 5.57 -6.29
CA MET A 187 3.86 4.64 -5.22
C MET A 187 3.50 3.21 -5.64
N ALA A 188 4.47 2.30 -5.60
CA ALA A 188 4.21 0.88 -5.84
C ALA A 188 3.23 0.33 -4.79
N ARG A 189 2.34 -0.53 -5.25
CA ARG A 189 1.31 -1.15 -4.39
C ARG A 189 1.92 -2.17 -3.43
N ASP A 190 2.90 -2.92 -3.91
CA ASP A 190 3.51 -4.04 -3.19
C ASP A 190 5.02 -3.81 -2.97
N LEU A 191 5.54 -4.42 -1.91
CA LEU A 191 6.98 -4.49 -1.66
C LEU A 191 7.66 -5.25 -2.82
N GLY A 192 8.72 -4.68 -3.39
CA GLY A 192 9.36 -5.20 -4.61
C GLY A 192 8.71 -4.73 -5.93
N GLY A 193 7.56 -4.06 -5.88
CA GLY A 193 6.86 -3.57 -7.07
C GLY A 193 7.66 -2.53 -7.85
N ARG A 194 8.47 -1.71 -7.16
CA ARG A 194 9.36 -0.73 -7.78
C ARG A 194 10.40 -1.39 -8.67
N GLU A 195 11.05 -2.45 -8.19
CA GLU A 195 12.06 -3.22 -8.92
C GLU A 195 11.44 -3.94 -10.11
N ALA A 196 10.25 -4.53 -9.93
CA ALA A 196 9.50 -5.17 -11.01
C ALA A 196 9.13 -4.17 -12.13
N ILE A 197 8.66 -2.98 -11.76
CA ILE A 197 8.35 -1.90 -12.71
C ILE A 197 9.63 -1.43 -13.41
N ALA A 198 10.73 -1.22 -12.68
CA ALA A 198 12.00 -0.82 -13.28
C ALA A 198 12.55 -1.87 -14.25
N ALA A 199 12.34 -3.16 -13.98
CA ALA A 199 12.69 -4.23 -14.91
C ALA A 199 11.80 -4.24 -16.16
N ALA A 200 10.48 -4.04 -16.00
CA ALA A 200 9.55 -3.94 -17.13
C ALA A 200 9.89 -2.76 -18.06
N LEU A 201 10.30 -1.62 -17.50
CA LEU A 201 10.74 -0.45 -18.26
C LEU A 201 12.06 -0.65 -19.03
N LYS A 202 12.80 -1.74 -18.81
CA LYS A 202 13.95 -2.10 -19.67
C LYS A 202 13.51 -2.77 -20.99
N ASN A 203 12.31 -3.35 -21.02
CA ASN A 203 11.76 -4.08 -22.16
C ASN A 203 10.77 -3.23 -22.95
N LEU A 204 11.07 -1.93 -23.14
CA LEU A 204 10.21 -1.03 -23.91
C LEU A 204 10.19 -1.39 -25.40
N PRO A 205 9.08 -1.12 -26.12
CA PRO A 205 9.04 -1.26 -27.56
C PRO A 205 10.12 -0.41 -28.24
N GLU A 206 10.70 -0.90 -29.34
CA GLU A 206 11.75 -0.16 -30.05
C GLU A 206 11.30 1.26 -30.42
N GLY A 207 12.20 2.23 -30.23
CA GLY A 207 11.94 3.64 -30.47
C GLY A 207 11.55 4.43 -29.22
N PHE A 208 11.18 3.79 -28.11
CA PHE A 208 10.86 4.48 -26.85
C PHE A 208 12.05 4.49 -25.88
N THR A 209 12.15 5.57 -25.10
CA THR A 209 13.14 5.71 -24.02
C THR A 209 12.51 6.19 -22.72
N VAL A 210 13.09 5.81 -21.58
CA VAL A 210 12.64 6.28 -20.27
C VAL A 210 13.28 7.64 -19.99
N ALA A 211 12.47 8.70 -19.97
CA ALA A 211 12.90 10.04 -19.57
C ALA A 211 12.93 10.21 -18.05
N ALA A 212 11.98 9.62 -17.32
CA ALA A 212 11.95 9.65 -15.85
C ALA A 212 11.27 8.41 -15.25
N ASN A 213 11.77 7.93 -14.11
CA ASN A 213 11.16 6.83 -13.34
C ASN A 213 11.24 7.15 -11.84
N ASP A 214 10.23 7.87 -11.36
CA ASP A 214 10.12 8.35 -9.97
C ASP A 214 9.17 7.46 -9.15
N VAL A 215 9.15 6.16 -9.43
CA VAL A 215 8.34 5.20 -8.67
C VAL A 215 8.99 4.93 -7.31
N LYS A 216 8.24 5.18 -6.24
CA LYS A 216 8.65 4.94 -4.84
C LYS A 216 8.16 3.58 -4.37
N ALA A 217 8.95 2.90 -3.54
CA ALA A 217 8.51 1.71 -2.83
C ALA A 217 7.51 2.09 -1.73
N PRO A 218 6.54 1.23 -1.39
CA PRO A 218 5.72 1.43 -0.20
C PRO A 218 6.61 1.33 1.05
N PRO A 219 6.28 2.05 2.14
CA PRO A 219 7.07 2.01 3.36
C PRO A 219 7.07 0.60 3.95
N TYR A 220 8.24 0.18 4.46
CA TYR A 220 8.37 -1.09 5.15
C TYR A 220 7.91 -0.93 6.59
N VAL A 221 6.71 -1.44 6.91
CA VAL A 221 6.06 -1.21 8.20
C VAL A 221 6.00 -2.46 9.06
N PHE A 222 6.44 -2.32 10.31
CA PHE A 222 6.20 -3.26 11.41
C PHE A 222 5.42 -2.54 12.51
N GLN A 223 4.47 -3.23 13.14
CA GLN A 223 3.69 -2.69 14.24
C GLN A 223 3.58 -3.70 15.38
N ALA A 224 3.59 -3.19 16.61
CA ALA A 224 3.25 -3.95 17.79
C ALA A 224 2.28 -3.14 18.66
N ASN A 225 1.14 -3.71 18.98
CA ASN A 225 0.13 -3.08 19.84
C ASN A 225 -0.04 -3.88 21.13
N LYS A 226 0.14 -3.20 22.26
CA LYS A 226 -0.04 -3.74 23.61
C LYS A 226 -1.38 -3.25 24.17
N ASP A 227 -2.34 -4.15 24.19
CA ASP A 227 -3.68 -3.89 24.71
C ASP A 227 -3.80 -4.35 26.18
N PRO A 228 -4.04 -3.43 27.13
CA PRO A 228 -4.19 -3.76 28.54
C PRO A 228 -5.50 -4.49 28.87
N VAL A 229 -6.55 -4.34 28.06
CA VAL A 229 -7.88 -4.89 28.33
C VAL A 229 -7.88 -6.38 28.03
N THR A 230 -7.39 -6.75 26.85
CA THR A 230 -7.26 -8.15 26.43
C THR A 230 -5.95 -8.78 26.88
N ASN A 231 -5.07 -8.02 27.53
CA ASN A 231 -3.73 -8.44 27.97
C ASN A 231 -2.96 -9.15 26.83
N THR A 232 -3.04 -8.55 25.64
CA THR A 232 -2.54 -9.14 24.39
C THR A 232 -1.54 -8.19 23.73
N LEU A 233 -0.42 -8.76 23.27
CA LEU A 233 0.51 -8.13 22.34
C LEU A 233 0.21 -8.62 20.94
N THR A 234 -0.23 -7.73 20.05
CA THR A 234 -0.44 -8.05 18.64
C THR A 234 0.72 -7.53 17.81
N LEU A 235 1.42 -8.43 17.11
CA LEU A 235 2.48 -8.11 16.15
C LEU A 235 1.89 -8.17 14.74
N SER A 236 2.14 -7.16 13.91
CA SER A 236 1.63 -7.10 12.54
C SER A 236 2.59 -6.34 11.60
N GLY A 237 2.39 -6.51 10.30
CA GLY A 237 3.26 -5.92 9.27
C GLY A 237 4.26 -6.92 8.72
N TYR A 238 5.45 -6.43 8.36
CA TYR A 238 6.44 -7.20 7.61
C TYR A 238 7.71 -7.49 8.42
N VAL A 239 8.31 -8.66 8.14
CA VAL A 239 9.62 -9.09 8.64
C VAL A 239 10.50 -9.58 7.49
N PRO A 240 11.83 -9.41 7.53
CA PRO A 240 12.69 -9.67 6.37
C PRO A 240 12.60 -11.10 5.83
N ASP A 241 12.57 -12.05 6.76
CA ASP A 241 12.57 -13.48 6.49
C ASP A 241 12.06 -14.25 7.72
N ASN A 242 11.91 -15.57 7.58
CA ASN A 242 11.41 -16.45 8.64
C ASN A 242 12.40 -16.60 9.82
N THR A 243 13.70 -16.35 9.61
CA THR A 243 14.70 -16.43 10.69
C THR A 243 14.58 -15.23 11.62
N ILE A 244 14.44 -14.02 11.05
CA ILE A 244 14.19 -12.79 11.81
C ILE A 244 12.80 -12.83 12.44
N HIS A 245 11.81 -13.39 11.74
CA HIS A 245 10.49 -13.62 12.30
C HIS A 245 10.55 -14.43 13.60
N ALA A 246 11.18 -15.62 13.55
CA ALA A 246 11.33 -16.48 14.72
C ALA A 246 12.14 -15.81 15.85
N ALA A 247 13.17 -15.04 15.51
CA ALA A 247 13.96 -14.29 16.48
C ALA A 247 13.14 -13.22 17.20
N LEU A 248 12.33 -12.45 16.46
CA LEU A 248 11.45 -11.41 17.02
C LEU A 248 10.31 -12.01 17.85
N ALA A 249 9.69 -13.11 17.39
CA ALA A 249 8.68 -13.83 18.15
C ALA A 249 9.25 -14.36 19.47
N SER A 250 10.47 -14.92 19.44
CA SER A 250 11.18 -15.37 20.64
C SER A 250 11.53 -14.20 21.57
N ALA A 251 11.97 -13.07 21.02
CA ALA A 251 12.26 -11.87 21.81
C ALA A 251 10.99 -11.31 22.46
N ALA A 252 9.88 -11.26 21.74
CA ALA A 252 8.58 -10.87 22.27
C ALA A 252 8.15 -11.82 23.40
N GLY A 253 8.29 -13.14 23.23
CA GLY A 253 8.00 -14.13 24.25
C GLY A 253 8.80 -13.95 25.54
N ARG A 254 10.06 -13.53 25.44
CA ARG A 254 10.89 -13.24 26.62
C ARG A 254 10.53 -11.93 27.31
N LYS A 255 10.21 -10.88 26.55
CA LYS A 255 9.92 -9.52 27.02
C LYS A 255 8.49 -9.33 27.55
N PHE A 256 7.52 -10.06 26.99
CA PHE A 256 6.08 -9.92 27.26
C PHE A 256 5.49 -11.19 27.89
N GLY A 257 6.19 -11.79 28.86
CA GLY A 257 5.81 -13.07 29.45
C GLY A 257 4.43 -13.08 30.14
N ASN A 258 3.88 -11.92 30.47
CA ASN A 258 2.57 -11.82 31.12
C ASN A 258 1.42 -11.63 30.11
N GLU A 259 1.72 -11.36 28.84
CA GLU A 259 0.76 -11.08 27.78
C GLU A 259 0.59 -12.28 26.85
N LYS A 260 -0.62 -12.43 26.29
CA LYS A 260 -0.84 -13.32 25.15
C LYS A 260 -0.22 -12.69 23.90
N ILE A 261 0.59 -13.44 23.16
CA ILE A 261 1.17 -12.95 21.90
C ILE A 261 0.32 -13.42 20.73
N VAL A 262 -0.11 -12.48 19.91
CA VAL A 262 -0.80 -12.71 18.63
C VAL A 262 0.15 -12.26 17.51
N ASP A 263 0.56 -13.21 16.68
CA ASP A 263 1.54 -12.99 15.61
C ASP A 263 0.86 -12.99 14.25
N ASN A 264 0.78 -11.81 13.62
CA ASN A 264 0.26 -11.59 12.28
C ASN A 264 1.36 -11.07 11.32
N LEU A 265 2.63 -11.35 11.62
CA LEU A 265 3.76 -10.91 10.82
C LEU A 265 3.86 -11.71 9.52
N LYS A 266 4.32 -11.04 8.46
CA LYS A 266 4.50 -11.64 7.13
C LYS A 266 5.93 -11.45 6.64
N ALA A 267 6.55 -12.52 6.16
CA ALA A 267 7.86 -12.42 5.52
C ALA A 267 7.78 -11.59 4.23
N SER A 268 8.61 -10.56 4.11
CA SER A 268 8.72 -9.73 2.91
C SER A 268 10.06 -9.00 2.83
N ILE A 269 10.54 -8.85 1.60
CA ILE A 269 11.75 -8.09 1.27
C ILE A 269 11.51 -6.58 1.39
N GLY A 270 12.59 -5.80 1.52
CA GLY A 270 12.53 -4.33 1.59
C GLY A 270 12.79 -3.74 2.97
N ALA A 271 13.11 -4.58 3.97
CA ALA A 271 13.50 -4.11 5.29
C ALA A 271 14.81 -3.29 5.24
N PRO A 272 14.89 -2.16 5.96
CA PRO A 272 16.13 -1.40 6.06
C PRO A 272 17.20 -2.14 6.86
N GLY A 273 18.47 -1.85 6.59
CA GLY A 273 19.58 -2.36 7.38
C GLY A 273 19.44 -2.01 8.87
N GLY A 274 19.71 -2.99 9.75
CA GLY A 274 19.56 -2.85 11.20
C GLY A 274 18.15 -3.06 11.75
N PHE A 275 17.18 -3.44 10.91
CA PHE A 275 15.77 -3.63 11.31
C PHE A 275 15.58 -4.52 12.54
N ALA A 276 16.17 -5.72 12.55
CA ALA A 276 15.98 -6.66 13.66
C ALA A 276 16.46 -6.09 15.01
N ALA A 277 17.60 -5.38 15.01
CA ALA A 277 18.13 -4.72 16.20
C ALA A 277 17.21 -3.57 16.65
N ALA A 278 16.80 -2.69 15.73
CA ALA A 278 15.90 -1.58 16.02
C ALA A 278 14.55 -2.05 16.60
N VAL A 279 13.92 -3.06 16.00
CA VAL A 279 12.65 -3.62 16.47
C VAL A 279 12.84 -4.30 17.83
N THR A 280 13.92 -5.05 18.05
CA THR A 280 14.17 -5.72 19.35
C THR A 280 14.36 -4.69 20.47
N THR A 281 15.10 -3.62 20.23
CA THR A 281 15.25 -2.49 21.17
C THR A 281 13.90 -1.83 21.45
N ALA A 282 13.14 -1.50 20.40
CA ALA A 282 11.86 -0.82 20.54
C ALA A 282 10.79 -1.69 21.23
N LEU A 283 10.78 -3.01 21.00
CA LEU A 283 9.97 -3.96 21.75
C LEU A 283 10.36 -4.00 23.24
N GLY A 284 11.64 -3.83 23.56
CA GLY A 284 12.12 -3.65 24.93
C GLY A 284 11.48 -2.42 25.58
N ALA A 285 11.50 -1.28 24.92
CA ALA A 285 10.84 -0.06 25.40
C ALA A 285 9.31 -0.24 25.55
N LEU A 286 8.64 -0.85 24.57
CA LEU A 286 7.20 -1.14 24.64
C LEU A 286 6.84 -2.08 25.79
N SER A 287 7.71 -3.05 26.14
CA SER A 287 7.46 -4.01 27.23
C SER A 287 7.30 -3.33 28.59
N ARG A 288 7.94 -2.16 28.76
CA ARG A 288 7.94 -1.33 29.97
C ARG A 288 6.71 -0.45 30.10
N LEU A 289 5.95 -0.27 29.02
CA LEU A 289 4.70 0.49 29.04
C LEU A 289 3.54 -0.39 29.55
N SER A 290 2.55 0.22 30.18
CA SER A 290 1.30 -0.45 30.57
C SER A 290 0.39 -0.69 29.37
N THR A 291 0.33 0.30 28.48
CA THR A 291 -0.41 0.32 27.21
C THR A 291 0.52 0.91 26.17
N GLY A 292 0.37 0.55 24.89
CA GLY A 292 1.11 1.30 23.88
C GLY A 292 1.10 0.71 22.49
N THR A 293 1.47 1.56 21.55
CA THR A 293 1.67 1.21 20.15
C THR A 293 3.12 1.52 19.76
N LEU A 294 3.75 0.54 19.12
CA LEU A 294 5.02 0.68 18.44
C LEU A 294 4.76 0.58 16.94
N VAL A 295 5.19 1.60 16.19
CA VAL A 295 5.18 1.61 14.73
C VAL A 295 6.58 1.86 14.25
N VAL A 296 7.13 0.92 13.47
CA VAL A 296 8.40 1.06 12.80
C VAL A 296 8.12 1.20 11.31
N SER A 297 8.47 2.34 10.73
CA SER A 297 8.29 2.62 9.30
C SER A 297 9.64 2.98 8.72
N ASP A 298 10.18 2.12 7.86
CA ASP A 298 11.54 2.22 7.36
C ASP A 298 12.54 2.41 8.54
N ARG A 299 13.25 3.54 8.61
CA ARG A 299 14.22 3.85 9.68
C ARG A 299 13.65 4.72 10.81
N GLU A 300 12.35 4.91 10.86
CA GLU A 300 11.67 5.70 11.91
C GLU A 300 10.93 4.78 12.88
N VAL A 301 11.19 4.95 14.17
CA VAL A 301 10.53 4.23 15.27
C VAL A 301 9.64 5.20 16.03
N LYS A 302 8.34 4.95 16.05
CA LYS A 302 7.36 5.69 16.83
C LYS A 302 6.84 4.80 17.95
N LEU A 303 7.02 5.25 19.19
CA LEU A 303 6.50 4.58 20.38
C LEU A 303 5.55 5.54 21.08
N SER A 304 4.33 5.09 21.35
CA SER A 304 3.35 5.84 22.12
C SER A 304 2.69 4.96 23.17
N GLY A 305 2.28 5.54 24.30
CA GLY A 305 1.55 4.84 25.35
C GLY A 305 1.85 5.33 26.76
N ASP A 306 1.29 4.63 27.75
CA ASP A 306 1.39 5.01 29.15
C ASP A 306 2.43 4.17 29.89
N ALA A 307 3.49 4.79 30.39
CA ALA A 307 4.42 4.18 31.33
C ALA A 307 3.75 3.93 32.69
N LEU A 308 4.29 2.98 33.44
CA LEU A 308 3.75 2.57 34.74
C LEU A 308 3.98 3.60 35.85
N TYR A 309 5.03 4.43 35.73
CA TYR A 309 5.42 5.47 36.68
C TYR A 309 6.33 6.51 36.00
N GLU A 310 6.50 7.69 36.62
CA GLU A 310 7.20 8.84 36.02
C GLU A 310 8.65 8.53 35.64
N VAL A 311 9.43 7.95 36.54
CA VAL A 311 10.85 7.64 36.28
C VAL A 311 11.01 6.68 35.09
N ALA A 312 10.10 5.71 34.91
CA ALA A 312 10.09 4.86 33.72
C ALA A 312 9.79 5.65 32.44
N ALA A 313 8.84 6.58 32.47
CA ALA A 313 8.52 7.42 31.32
C ALA A 313 9.75 8.20 30.85
N ASP A 314 10.44 8.87 31.78
CA ASP A 314 11.65 9.65 31.47
C ASP A 314 12.78 8.78 30.94
N GLN A 315 13.00 7.62 31.57
CA GLN A 315 14.02 6.67 31.10
C GLN A 315 13.71 6.18 29.68
N ILE A 316 12.45 5.83 29.37
CA ILE A 316 12.06 5.35 28.05
C ILE A 316 12.25 6.45 26.99
N ARG A 317 11.78 7.69 27.28
CA ARG A 317 11.96 8.85 26.39
C ARG A 317 13.44 9.12 26.11
N ALA A 318 14.29 9.02 27.13
CA ALA A 318 15.73 9.32 27.02
C ALA A 318 16.56 8.18 26.42
N SER A 319 16.16 6.92 26.60
CA SER A 319 16.94 5.75 26.16
C SER A 319 16.64 5.35 24.71
N LEU A 320 15.37 5.43 24.28
CA LEU A 320 14.95 4.87 22.99
C LEU A 320 15.80 5.40 21.83
N ALA A 321 15.99 6.72 21.72
CA ALA A 321 16.79 7.31 20.64
C ALA A 321 18.28 6.93 20.69
N ARG A 322 18.83 6.70 21.89
CA ARG A 322 20.27 6.39 22.09
C ARG A 322 20.59 4.92 21.81
N GLU A 323 19.63 4.03 22.04
CA GLU A 323 19.81 2.58 21.90
C GLU A 323 19.48 2.06 20.48
N LEU A 324 18.94 2.91 19.61
CA LEU A 324 18.70 2.54 18.22
C LEU A 324 19.99 2.50 17.39
N PRO A 325 20.04 1.68 16.32
CA PRO A 325 21.19 1.64 15.42
C PRO A 325 21.43 2.98 14.72
N GLN A 326 22.67 3.22 14.27
CA GLN A 326 23.01 4.45 13.55
C GLN A 326 22.11 4.67 12.32
N GLY A 327 21.63 5.90 12.14
CA GLY A 327 20.75 6.30 11.02
C GLY A 327 19.27 6.04 11.27
N TRP A 328 18.89 5.52 12.43
CA TRP A 328 17.51 5.39 12.87
C TRP A 328 17.07 6.62 13.68
N GLN A 329 15.79 6.96 13.57
CA GLN A 329 15.17 8.04 14.31
C GLN A 329 14.10 7.48 15.24
N ALA A 330 14.00 8.04 16.45
CA ALA A 330 12.98 7.68 17.42
C ALA A 330 12.07 8.87 17.72
N LYS A 331 10.77 8.61 17.82
CA LYS A 331 9.79 9.52 18.41
C LYS A 331 9.06 8.78 19.53
N ALA A 332 9.26 9.22 20.76
CA ALA A 332 8.64 8.64 21.95
C ALA A 332 7.58 9.60 22.51
N GLU A 333 6.31 9.26 22.35
CA GLU A 333 5.15 9.95 22.93
C GLU A 333 4.64 9.14 24.13
N VAL A 334 5.43 9.15 25.20
CA VAL A 334 5.13 8.38 26.41
C VAL A 334 4.49 9.29 27.44
N SER A 335 3.34 8.91 27.99
CA SER A 335 2.66 9.51 29.14
C SER A 335 2.82 8.62 30.38
N VAL A 336 2.29 9.05 31.53
CA VAL A 336 2.30 8.26 32.76
C VAL A 336 0.88 7.83 33.09
N LYS A 337 0.71 6.53 33.36
CA LYS A 337 -0.54 5.96 33.82
C LYS A 337 -0.96 6.63 35.14
N PRO A 338 -2.23 7.04 35.31
CA PRO A 338 -2.71 7.56 36.58
C PRO A 338 -2.43 6.59 37.74
N ALA A 339 -1.96 7.14 38.87
CA ALA A 339 -1.63 6.35 40.05
C ALA A 339 -2.87 5.59 40.56
N ALA A 340 -2.73 4.28 40.74
CA ALA A 340 -3.79 3.47 41.33
C ALA A 340 -3.84 3.67 42.85
N ALA A 341 -5.02 3.46 43.44
CA ALA A 341 -5.19 3.55 44.89
C ALA A 341 -4.28 2.57 45.64
N PRO A 342 -3.78 2.94 46.83
CA PRO A 342 -3.06 2.03 47.71
C PRO A 342 -3.90 0.79 48.05
N VAL A 343 -3.24 -0.34 48.24
CA VAL A 343 -3.87 -1.60 48.62
C VAL A 343 -3.27 -2.13 49.92
N ASP A 344 -3.99 -3.03 50.59
CA ASP A 344 -3.52 -3.66 51.82
C ASP A 344 -2.43 -4.71 51.56
N ALA A 345 -1.76 -5.13 52.64
CA ALA A 345 -0.64 -6.06 52.59
C ALA A 345 -0.99 -7.43 51.96
N SER A 346 -2.22 -7.93 52.14
CA SER A 346 -2.64 -9.21 51.57
C SER A 346 -2.80 -9.12 50.05
N VAL A 347 -3.40 -8.03 49.58
CA VAL A 347 -3.53 -7.73 48.14
C VAL A 347 -2.15 -7.47 47.53
N CYS A 348 -1.26 -6.78 48.24
CA CYS A 348 0.13 -6.59 47.82
C CYS A 348 0.84 -7.92 47.55
N GLN A 349 0.76 -8.86 48.51
CA GLN A 349 1.39 -10.18 48.37
C GLN A 349 0.86 -10.92 47.14
N GLN A 350 -0.47 -10.89 46.93
CA GLN A 350 -1.12 -11.53 45.79
C GLN A 350 -0.68 -10.92 44.46
N LEU A 351 -0.60 -9.58 44.35
CA LEU A 351 -0.19 -8.90 43.13
C LEU A 351 1.25 -9.26 42.71
N PHE A 352 2.18 -9.29 43.67
CA PHE A 352 3.55 -9.73 43.42
C PHE A 352 3.61 -11.18 42.97
N ALA A 353 2.98 -12.09 43.72
CA ALA A 353 2.96 -13.52 43.40
C ALA A 353 2.36 -13.80 42.01
N GLN A 354 1.26 -13.15 41.65
CA GLN A 354 0.62 -13.32 40.34
C GLN A 354 1.52 -12.89 39.18
N ASN A 355 2.26 -11.77 39.32
CA ASN A 355 3.15 -11.30 38.27
C ASN A 355 4.41 -12.16 38.13
N LEU A 356 4.95 -12.65 39.25
CA LEU A 356 6.11 -13.56 39.28
C LEU A 356 5.75 -15.01 38.91
N THR A 357 4.47 -15.37 38.92
CA THR A 357 3.99 -16.67 38.39
C THR A 357 3.85 -16.62 36.87
N LYS A 358 3.35 -15.50 36.32
CA LYS A 358 3.15 -15.32 34.88
C LYS A 358 4.46 -15.01 34.15
N GLY A 359 5.38 -14.29 34.79
CA GLY A 359 6.65 -13.88 34.22
C GLY A 359 7.81 -14.21 35.15
N ARG A 360 9.05 -14.19 34.64
CA ARG A 360 10.25 -14.49 35.43
C ARG A 360 11.29 -13.40 35.23
N ILE A 361 11.95 -13.00 36.32
CA ILE A 361 13.13 -12.15 36.26
C ILE A 361 14.29 -13.01 35.74
N ARG A 362 14.83 -12.63 34.60
CA ARG A 362 15.93 -13.33 33.92
C ARG A 362 17.25 -12.67 34.27
N PHE A 363 18.28 -13.48 34.42
CA PHE A 363 19.65 -13.05 34.65
C PHE A 363 20.56 -13.60 33.57
N GLU A 364 21.67 -12.92 33.31
CA GLU A 364 22.73 -13.46 32.46
C GLU A 364 23.29 -14.77 33.03
N PRO A 365 23.79 -15.70 32.19
CA PRO A 365 24.30 -16.98 32.63
C PRO A 365 25.32 -16.85 33.76
N SER A 366 25.10 -17.60 34.85
CA SER A 366 25.95 -17.62 36.06
C SER A 366 26.24 -16.23 36.67
N SER A 367 25.35 -15.26 36.46
CA SER A 367 25.52 -13.87 36.88
C SER A 367 24.32 -13.35 37.66
N ALA A 368 24.54 -12.26 38.40
CA ALA A 368 23.50 -11.43 39.02
C ALA A 368 23.09 -10.23 38.14
N SER A 369 23.70 -10.07 36.96
CA SER A 369 23.27 -9.07 35.99
C SER A 369 21.90 -9.43 35.44
N ILE A 370 20.92 -8.54 35.67
CA ILE A 370 19.56 -8.69 35.16
C ILE A 370 19.57 -8.56 33.64
N ASN A 371 19.00 -9.56 32.96
CA ASN A 371 18.83 -9.50 31.52
C ASN A 371 17.79 -8.43 31.15
N VAL A 372 18.09 -7.65 30.11
CA VAL A 372 17.28 -6.50 29.66
C VAL A 372 15.84 -6.86 29.31
N ASP A 373 15.56 -8.12 28.95
CA ASP A 373 14.21 -8.62 28.67
C ASP A 373 13.31 -8.60 29.92
N SER A 374 13.89 -8.50 31.12
CA SER A 374 13.15 -8.46 32.39
C SER A 374 12.61 -7.08 32.74
N ALA A 375 13.03 -6.02 32.05
CA ALA A 375 12.71 -4.63 32.41
C ALA A 375 11.19 -4.39 32.50
N GLY A 376 10.41 -4.93 31.57
CA GLY A 376 8.95 -4.78 31.57
C GLY A 376 8.24 -5.51 32.72
N LEU A 377 8.82 -6.59 33.25
CA LEU A 377 8.32 -7.24 34.47
C LEU A 377 8.72 -6.44 35.71
N LEU A 378 9.98 -6.02 35.79
CA LEU A 378 10.49 -5.24 36.92
C LEU A 378 9.73 -3.92 37.09
N ASP A 379 9.42 -3.21 36.00
CA ASP A 379 8.62 -1.99 36.05
C ASP A 379 7.19 -2.23 36.59
N ARG A 380 6.61 -3.42 36.35
CA ARG A 380 5.33 -3.79 36.99
C ARG A 380 5.48 -4.07 38.48
N LEU A 381 6.58 -4.69 38.89
CA LEU A 381 6.86 -4.92 40.31
C LEU A 381 7.08 -3.57 41.03
N VAL A 382 7.71 -2.59 40.38
CA VAL A 382 7.79 -1.19 40.88
C VAL A 382 6.39 -0.60 41.05
N GLU A 383 5.52 -0.69 40.04
CA GLU A 383 4.14 -0.17 40.11
C GLU A 383 3.36 -0.79 41.29
N ILE A 384 3.51 -2.09 41.49
CA ILE A 384 2.90 -2.79 42.63
C ILE A 384 3.48 -2.27 43.95
N ALA A 385 4.79 -2.12 44.07
CA ALA A 385 5.44 -1.61 45.28
C ALA A 385 5.02 -0.16 45.62
N MET A 386 4.73 0.67 44.60
CA MET A 386 4.18 2.02 44.77
C MET A 386 2.75 2.01 45.33
N ARG A 387 1.94 1.02 44.94
CA ARG A 387 0.59 0.81 45.49
C ARG A 387 0.58 0.23 46.91
N CYS A 388 1.73 -0.15 47.43
CA CYS A 388 1.89 -0.81 48.71
C CYS A 388 2.74 0.02 49.70
N PRO A 389 2.48 1.32 49.92
CA PRO A 389 3.43 2.21 50.60
C PRO A 389 3.75 1.81 52.06
N ASN A 390 2.83 1.14 52.75
CA ASN A 390 2.91 0.85 54.18
C ASN A 390 3.42 -0.56 54.49
N VAL A 391 4.09 -1.22 53.55
CA VAL A 391 4.66 -2.57 53.76
C VAL A 391 6.16 -2.58 53.51
N ARG A 392 6.85 -3.45 54.25
CA ARG A 392 8.21 -3.87 53.93
C ARG A 392 8.16 -5.11 53.06
N VAL A 393 9.14 -5.27 52.18
CA VAL A 393 9.20 -6.38 51.23
C VAL A 393 10.55 -7.05 51.34
N GLU A 394 10.55 -8.33 51.68
CA GLU A 394 11.73 -9.17 51.58
C GLU A 394 11.82 -9.72 50.15
N ILE A 395 12.95 -9.50 49.49
CA ILE A 395 13.25 -10.02 48.15
C ILE A 395 14.11 -11.26 48.35
N ALA A 396 13.51 -12.42 48.09
CA ALA A 396 14.09 -13.73 48.33
C ALA A 396 14.64 -14.33 47.03
N GLY A 397 15.94 -14.61 46.99
CA GLY A 397 16.60 -15.25 45.86
C GLY A 397 16.76 -16.76 46.03
N HIS A 398 16.49 -17.52 44.98
CA HIS A 398 16.65 -18.98 44.97
C HIS A 398 17.40 -19.47 43.74
N THR A 399 18.18 -20.55 43.90
CA THR A 399 18.83 -21.30 42.81
C THR A 399 18.21 -22.68 42.67
N ASP A 400 18.61 -23.42 41.64
CA ASP A 400 18.42 -24.86 41.62
C ASP A 400 19.46 -25.55 42.51
N GLY A 401 19.38 -26.89 42.57
CA GLY A 401 20.31 -27.73 43.29
C GLY A 401 21.65 -28.02 42.58
N ASP A 402 21.89 -27.47 41.38
CA ASP A 402 23.12 -27.76 40.65
C ASP A 402 24.28 -26.89 41.16
N GLY A 403 25.48 -27.45 41.24
CA GLY A 403 26.69 -26.71 41.59
C GLY A 403 26.97 -26.60 43.09
N ASP A 404 27.92 -25.74 43.44
CA ASP A 404 28.38 -25.56 44.82
C ASP A 404 27.38 -24.77 45.67
N ALA A 405 27.13 -25.23 46.89
CA ALA A 405 26.13 -24.64 47.77
C ALA A 405 26.50 -23.21 48.20
N ALA A 406 27.78 -22.93 48.47
CA ALA A 406 28.22 -21.59 48.87
C ALA A 406 28.17 -20.61 47.69
N PHE A 407 28.51 -21.08 46.48
CA PHE A 407 28.32 -20.30 45.26
C PHE A 407 26.85 -19.98 45.02
N ASN A 408 25.97 -20.97 45.13
CA ASN A 408 24.52 -20.79 44.96
C ASN A 408 23.93 -19.82 45.98
N GLN A 409 24.36 -19.92 47.24
CA GLN A 409 24.02 -18.97 48.29
C GLN A 409 24.40 -17.54 47.87
N SER A 410 25.68 -17.29 47.56
CA SER A 410 26.16 -15.97 47.15
C SER A 410 25.48 -15.44 45.87
N LEU A 411 25.24 -16.30 44.89
CA LEU A 411 24.56 -15.93 43.65
C LEU A 411 23.11 -15.51 43.91
N SER A 412 22.40 -16.25 44.76
CA SER A 412 21.01 -15.92 45.12
C SER A 412 20.89 -14.59 45.85
N GLU A 413 21.80 -14.30 46.78
CA GLU A 413 21.87 -13.02 47.50
C GLU A 413 22.15 -11.86 46.54
N LYS A 414 23.15 -12.00 45.66
CA LYS A 414 23.50 -10.96 44.67
C LYS A 414 22.36 -10.69 43.70
N ARG A 415 21.60 -11.72 43.31
CA ARG A 415 20.43 -11.57 42.44
C ARG A 415 19.29 -10.83 43.14
N ALA A 416 19.04 -11.14 44.41
CA ALA A 416 18.07 -10.41 45.22
C ALA A 416 18.46 -8.92 45.35
N LEU A 417 19.74 -8.66 45.64
CA LEU A 417 20.30 -7.30 45.70
C LEU A 417 20.16 -6.54 44.38
N ALA A 418 20.44 -7.17 43.23
CA ALA A 418 20.27 -6.52 41.94
C ALA A 418 18.81 -6.11 41.66
N VAL A 419 17.84 -6.88 42.17
CA VAL A 419 16.41 -6.54 42.05
C VAL A 419 16.05 -5.38 42.99
N GLU A 420 16.57 -5.37 44.22
CA GLU A 420 16.43 -4.24 45.14
C GLU A 420 16.98 -2.95 44.52
N GLU A 421 18.21 -2.99 43.98
CA GLU A 421 18.85 -1.85 43.33
C GLU A 421 18.01 -1.31 42.16
N TYR A 422 17.36 -2.20 41.39
CA TYR A 422 16.44 -1.78 40.33
C TYR A 422 15.24 -1.00 40.89
N LEU A 423 14.60 -1.50 41.96
CA LEU A 423 13.46 -0.87 42.61
C LEU A 423 13.84 0.50 43.20
N VAL A 424 15.01 0.58 43.84
CA VAL A 424 15.52 1.84 44.41
C VAL A 424 15.85 2.84 43.31
N LYS A 425 16.48 2.41 42.21
CA LYS A 425 16.73 3.25 41.03
C LYS A 425 15.45 3.75 40.37
N ALA A 426 14.34 3.02 40.51
CA ALA A 426 13.02 3.45 40.06
C ALA A 426 12.36 4.49 40.99
N GLY A 427 13.02 4.85 42.11
CA GLY A 427 12.59 5.90 43.04
C GLY A 427 11.94 5.39 44.33
N LEU A 428 11.97 4.08 44.58
CA LEU A 428 11.42 3.52 45.82
C LEU A 428 12.43 3.64 46.99
N PRO A 429 11.97 3.93 48.23
CA PRO A 429 12.85 4.00 49.39
C PRO A 429 13.53 2.66 49.71
N ALA A 430 14.85 2.66 49.90
CA ALA A 430 15.63 1.44 50.15
C ALA A 430 15.27 0.74 51.47
N ASP A 431 14.89 1.50 52.51
CA ASP A 431 14.50 0.99 53.82
C ASP A 431 13.19 0.17 53.82
N ARG A 432 12.48 0.15 52.69
CA ARG A 432 11.32 -0.72 52.47
C ARG A 432 11.69 -2.12 52.02
N PHE A 433 12.93 -2.36 51.63
CA PHE A 433 13.37 -3.64 51.08
C PHE A 433 14.42 -4.29 51.98
N SER A 434 14.40 -5.61 51.99
CA SER A 434 15.47 -6.43 52.55
C SER A 434 15.74 -7.59 51.62
N THR A 435 17.00 -7.94 51.40
CA THR A 435 17.37 -9.01 50.47
C THR A 435 17.91 -10.22 51.23
N ILE A 436 17.42 -11.41 50.86
CA ILE A 436 17.89 -12.68 51.41
C ILE A 436 18.09 -13.66 50.27
N GLY A 437 19.25 -14.30 50.20
CA GLY A 437 19.44 -15.47 49.36
C GLY A 437 19.20 -16.74 50.16
N TYR A 438 18.49 -17.69 49.56
CA TYR A 438 18.25 -19.01 50.15
C TYR A 438 19.03 -20.12 49.43
N GLY A 439 19.84 -19.77 48.41
CA GLY A 439 20.53 -20.74 47.56
C GLY A 439 19.55 -21.81 47.05
N SER A 440 19.94 -23.07 47.20
CA SER A 440 19.15 -24.24 46.80
C SER A 440 18.31 -24.86 47.93
N THR A 441 18.26 -24.22 49.11
CA THR A 441 17.72 -24.84 50.34
C THR A 441 16.19 -24.87 50.42
N GLN A 442 15.51 -24.09 49.58
CA GLN A 442 14.04 -24.01 49.53
C GLN A 442 13.51 -24.29 48.11
N PRO A 443 13.61 -25.54 47.62
CA PRO A 443 13.07 -25.93 46.33
C PRO A 443 11.53 -25.98 46.37
N ILE A 444 10.91 -25.53 45.28
CA ILE A 444 9.45 -25.63 45.07
C ILE A 444 9.08 -26.70 44.05
N ALA A 445 10.08 -27.26 43.38
CA ALA A 445 9.95 -28.32 42.40
C ALA A 445 11.16 -29.27 42.47
N THR A 446 11.05 -30.43 41.83
CA THR A 446 12.17 -31.37 41.72
C THR A 446 13.37 -30.72 41.02
N ASN A 447 14.58 -31.04 41.45
CA ASN A 447 15.82 -30.67 40.75
C ASN A 447 16.25 -31.72 39.73
N ASP A 448 15.42 -32.73 39.44
CA ASP A 448 15.77 -33.81 38.52
C ASP A 448 15.42 -33.48 37.06
N THR A 449 14.54 -32.49 36.82
CA THR A 449 14.12 -32.07 35.49
C THR A 449 14.49 -30.62 35.21
N ASP A 450 14.73 -30.29 33.94
CA ASP A 450 15.03 -28.92 33.54
C ASP A 450 13.88 -27.97 33.88
N GLU A 451 12.63 -28.41 33.74
CA GLU A 451 11.45 -27.64 34.12
C GLU A 451 11.43 -27.32 35.62
N GLY A 452 11.74 -28.31 36.47
CA GLY A 452 11.76 -28.14 37.92
C GLY A 452 12.92 -27.25 38.39
N LYS A 453 14.12 -27.42 37.80
CA LYS A 453 15.25 -26.50 38.02
C LYS A 453 14.90 -25.06 37.63
N LEU A 454 14.23 -24.88 36.49
CA LEU A 454 13.76 -23.56 36.05
C LEU A 454 12.71 -22.94 36.99
N GLN A 455 11.90 -23.75 37.67
CA GLN A 455 10.97 -23.26 38.71
C GLN A 455 11.73 -22.87 39.98
N ASN A 456 12.77 -23.61 40.36
CA ASN A 456 13.57 -23.31 41.55
C ASN A 456 14.42 -22.03 41.40
N ARG A 457 14.94 -21.75 40.19
CA ARG A 457 15.66 -20.50 39.86
C ARG A 457 14.69 -19.31 39.79
N ARG A 458 14.37 -18.71 40.94
CA ARG A 458 13.34 -17.66 41.04
C ARG A 458 13.70 -16.55 42.02
N ILE A 459 12.94 -15.46 41.92
CA ILE A 459 12.88 -14.37 42.88
C ILE A 459 11.47 -14.35 43.45
N GLU A 460 11.34 -14.29 44.77
CA GLU A 460 10.08 -14.10 45.46
C GLU A 460 10.06 -12.75 46.18
N PHE A 461 8.86 -12.20 46.33
CA PHE A 461 8.61 -10.98 47.09
C PHE A 461 7.70 -11.37 48.25
N VAL A 462 8.22 -11.25 49.48
CA VAL A 462 7.50 -11.59 50.72
C VAL A 462 7.16 -10.31 51.45
N VAL A 463 5.87 -9.98 51.48
CA VAL A 463 5.33 -8.81 52.16
C VAL A 463 5.37 -9.05 53.67
N ARG A 464 6.08 -8.18 54.38
CA ARG A 464 6.13 -8.10 55.84
C ARG A 464 5.30 -6.91 56.29
N GLN A 465 4.46 -7.10 57.31
CA GLN A 465 3.76 -5.98 57.91
C GLN A 465 4.79 -5.01 58.50
N ALA A 466 4.62 -3.71 58.24
CA ALA A 466 5.40 -2.70 58.93
C ALA A 466 5.11 -2.82 60.44
N PRO A 467 6.13 -2.72 61.31
CA PRO A 467 5.96 -2.81 62.75
C PRO A 467 5.05 -1.72 63.32
#